data_AF-A0A5C7H4I0-F1
#
_entry.id   AF-A0A5C7H4I0-F1
#
_cell.length_a   1.000
_cell.length_b   1.000
_cell.length_c   1.000
_cell.angle_alpha   90.00
_cell.angle_beta   90.00
_cell.angle_gamma   90.00
#
_symmetry.space_group_name_H-M   'P 1'
#
loop_
_entity.id
_entity.type
_entity.pdbx_description
1 polymer ?
#
loop_
_entity_poly.entity_id
_entity_poly.type
_entity_poly.pdbx_seq_one_letter_code
_entity_poly.pdbx_strand_id
1 'polypeptide(L)'
;MHHDLKWVTFHGTYDFTYVLKLFTRETLPNTAQEFAAKASTYLDKLVDLKLAAKYFRGLKDVEVSLLSRILHVRRLGEAHNADSDSLLIA
;
A
#
# COMPACT_ATOMS: atom_id res chain seq x y z
N MET A 1 -20.08 3.60 4.57
CA MET A 1 -18.73 3.31 4.05
C MET A 1 -18.66 3.80 2.62
N HIS A 2 -17.53 4.39 2.21
CA HIS A 2 -17.37 4.91 0.85
C HIS A 2 -16.94 3.78 -0.09
N HIS A 3 -17.91 3.08 -0.67
CA HIS A 3 -17.66 1.94 -1.56
C HIS A 3 -16.91 2.32 -2.86
N ASP A 4 -16.75 3.61 -3.14
CA ASP A 4 -16.03 4.10 -4.33
C ASP A 4 -14.55 4.42 -4.06
N LEU A 5 -14.08 4.36 -2.81
CA LEU A 5 -12.67 4.55 -2.49
C LEU A 5 -11.85 3.33 -2.89
N LYS A 6 -10.74 3.57 -3.59
CA LYS A 6 -9.71 2.58 -3.89
C LYS A 6 -8.42 2.98 -3.19
N TRP A 7 -7.82 2.03 -2.49
CA TRP A 7 -6.55 2.17 -1.81
C TRP A 7 -5.48 1.51 -2.66
N VAL A 8 -4.36 2.20 -2.84
CA VAL A 8 -3.19 1.69 -3.54
C VAL A 8 -2.00 1.80 -2.59
N THR A 9 -1.20 0.74 -2.50
CA THR A 9 -0.01 0.70 -1.66
C THR A 9 1.15 0.05 -2.40
N PHE A 10 2.35 0.13 -1.83
CA PHE A 10 3.50 -0.63 -2.30
C PHE A 10 4.17 -1.30 -1.09
N HIS A 11 3.96 -2.60 -0.92
CA HIS A 11 4.39 -3.33 0.28
C HIS A 11 3.82 -2.74 1.58
N GLY A 12 2.55 -2.32 1.53
CA GLY A 12 1.98 -1.36 2.48
C GLY A 12 1.46 -1.94 3.79
N THR A 13 1.80 -3.18 4.16
CA THR A 13 1.23 -3.85 5.35
C THR A 13 1.38 -3.00 6.61
N TYR A 14 2.56 -2.42 6.83
CA TYR A 14 2.81 -1.56 7.97
C TYR A 14 2.08 -0.22 7.84
N ASP A 15 2.04 0.37 6.65
CA ASP A 15 1.38 1.65 6.40
C ASP A 15 -0.10 1.59 6.80
N PHE A 16 -0.83 0.57 6.32
CA PHE A 16 -2.23 0.44 6.64
C PHE A 16 -2.47 -0.05 8.07
N THR A 17 -1.52 -0.77 8.67
CA THR A 17 -1.55 -1.08 10.12
C THR A 17 -1.54 0.20 10.94
N TYR A 18 -0.67 1.15 10.61
CA TYR A 18 -0.62 2.47 11.27
C TYR A 18 -1.91 3.26 11.04
N VAL A 19 -2.41 3.32 9.80
CA VAL A 19 -3.68 4.00 9.48
C VAL A 19 -4.85 3.40 10.27
N LEU A 20 -4.97 2.07 10.28
CA LEU A 20 -6.03 1.36 10.98
C LEU A 20 -5.93 1.61 12.50
N LYS A 21 -4.73 1.57 13.07
CA LYS A 21 -4.50 1.89 14.49
C LYS A 21 -4.88 3.34 14.81
N LEU A 22 -4.53 4.29 13.95
CA LEU A 22 -4.86 5.71 14.14
C LEU A 22 -6.36 5.98 14.06
N PHE A 23 -7.06 5.36 13.11
CA PHE A 23 -8.50 5.57 12.89
C PHE A 23 -9.36 4.86 13.93
N THR A 24 -8.99 3.64 14.31
CA THR A 24 -9.78 2.86 15.28
C THR A 24 -9.44 3.22 16.72
N ARG A 25 -8.19 3.62 17.00
CA ARG A 25 -7.63 3.79 18.35
C ARG A 25 -7.78 2.53 19.22
N GLU A 26 -7.91 1.38 18.58
CA GLU A 26 -8.05 0.08 19.24
C GLU A 26 -6.72 -0.68 19.23
N THR A 27 -6.64 -1.70 20.09
CA THR A 27 -5.56 -2.68 20.01
C THR A 27 -5.59 -3.39 18.66
N LEU A 28 -4.41 -3.59 18.08
CA LEU A 28 -4.28 -4.36 16.85
C LEU A 28 -4.60 -5.84 17.13
N PRO A 29 -5.23 -6.55 16.18
CA PRO A 29 -5.46 -7.98 16.33
C PRO A 29 -4.16 -8.77 16.49
N ASN A 30 -4.23 -9.90 17.18
CA ASN A 30 -3.06 -10.72 17.50
C ASN A 30 -2.64 -11.64 16.36
N THR A 31 -3.51 -11.83 15.38
CA THR A 31 -3.26 -12.71 14.23
C THR A 31 -3.43 -11.96 12.90
N ALA A 32 -2.68 -12.41 11.88
CA ALA A 32 -2.79 -11.86 10.54
C ALA A 32 -4.20 -12.04 9.94
N GLN A 33 -4.89 -13.13 10.27
CA GLN A 33 -6.24 -13.41 9.80
C GLN A 33 -7.27 -12.44 10.39
N GLU A 34 -7.24 -12.21 11.71
CA GLU A 34 -8.11 -11.24 12.35
C GLU A 34 -7.80 -9.81 11.88
N PHE A 35 -6.53 -9.50 11.65
CA PHE A 35 -6.12 -8.23 11.09
C PHE A 35 -6.65 -8.02 9.67
N ALA A 36 -6.56 -9.03 8.79
CA ALA A 36 -7.12 -8.96 7.45
C ALA A 36 -8.65 -8.79 7.48
N ALA A 37 -9.35 -9.52 8.35
CA ALA A 37 -10.79 -9.40 8.53
C ALA A 37 -11.20 -8.01 9.07
N LYS A 38 -10.42 -7.43 9.98
CA LYS A 38 -10.67 -6.07 10.46
C LYS A 38 -10.37 -5.04 9.38
N ALA A 39 -9.24 -5.17 8.69
CA ALA A 39 -8.81 -4.27 7.64
C ALA A 39 -9.78 -4.21 6.46
N SER A 40 -10.36 -5.35 6.06
CA SER A 40 -11.34 -5.39 4.96
C SER A 40 -12.61 -4.60 5.26
N THR A 41 -12.94 -4.34 6.53
CA THR A 41 -14.08 -3.47 6.88
C THR A 41 -13.78 -1.97 6.63
N TYR A 42 -12.51 -1.57 6.58
CA TYR A 42 -12.10 -0.18 6.34
C TYR A 42 -11.52 0.04 4.94
N LEU A 43 -10.88 -0.99 4.37
CA LEU A 43 -10.08 -0.94 3.14
C LEU A 43 -10.67 -1.89 2.08
N ASP A 44 -11.94 -1.66 1.72
CA ASP A 44 -12.75 -2.54 0.86
C ASP A 44 -12.06 -2.86 -0.48
N LYS A 45 -11.54 -1.84 -1.18
CA LYS A 45 -10.83 -1.99 -2.47
C LYS A 45 -9.35 -1.62 -2.31
N LEU A 46 -8.51 -2.58 -1.93
CA LEU A 46 -7.07 -2.40 -1.75
C LEU A 46 -6.25 -3.13 -2.82
N VAL A 47 -5.28 -2.44 -3.42
CA VAL A 47 -4.29 -3.01 -4.35
C VAL A 47 -2.89 -2.73 -3.82
N ASP A 48 -2.12 -3.79 -3.57
CA ASP A 48 -0.68 -3.67 -3.31
C ASP A 48 0.09 -3.86 -4.63
N LEU A 49 0.76 -2.80 -5.10
CA LEU A 49 1.49 -2.79 -6.37
C LEU A 49 2.69 -3.73 -6.36
N LYS A 50 3.33 -3.97 -5.22
CA LYS A 50 4.44 -4.92 -5.12
C LYS A 50 3.90 -6.35 -5.23
N LEU A 51 2.76 -6.62 -4.60
CA LEU A 51 2.04 -7.88 -4.76
C LEU A 51 1.61 -8.10 -6.22
N ALA A 52 1.12 -7.07 -6.90
CA ALA A 52 0.73 -7.15 -8.31
C ALA A 52 1.95 -7.38 -9.22
N ALA A 53 3.04 -6.64 -8.98
CA ALA A 53 4.28 -6.72 -9.75
C ALA A 53 4.87 -8.14 -9.76
N LYS A 54 4.70 -8.92 -8.67
CA LYS A 54 5.24 -10.29 -8.60
C LYS A 54 4.69 -11.25 -9.65
N TYR A 55 3.55 -10.94 -10.27
CA TYR A 55 2.95 -11.75 -11.32
C TYR A 55 3.51 -11.42 -12.72
N PHE A 56 4.37 -10.42 -12.84
CA PHE A 56 5.06 -10.06 -14.07
C PHE A 56 6.50 -10.60 -14.07
N ARG A 57 6.94 -11.13 -15.22
CA ARG A 57 8.25 -11.75 -15.36
C ARG A 57 9.35 -10.73 -15.04
N GLY A 58 10.19 -11.06 -14.06
CA GLY A 58 11.32 -10.22 -13.65
C GLY A 58 10.99 -9.11 -12.65
N LEU A 59 9.75 -9.00 -12.17
CA LEU A 59 9.34 -7.92 -11.25
C LEU A 59 9.00 -8.39 -9.82
N LYS A 60 9.32 -9.65 -9.46
CA LYS A 60 9.02 -10.23 -8.14
C LYS A 60 9.52 -9.41 -6.95
N ASP A 61 10.76 -8.92 -7.05
CA ASP A 61 11.43 -8.21 -5.96
C ASP A 61 11.74 -6.76 -6.39
N VAL A 62 10.89 -6.19 -7.25
CA VAL A 62 11.05 -4.83 -7.75
C VAL A 62 10.93 -3.83 -6.60
N GLU A 63 11.75 -2.78 -6.64
CA GLU A 63 11.58 -1.59 -5.80
C GLU A 63 10.71 -0.56 -6.51
N VAL A 64 10.03 0.31 -5.75
CA VAL A 64 9.16 1.35 -6.33
C VAL A 64 9.92 2.27 -7.28
N SER A 65 11.18 2.60 -6.98
CA SER A 65 12.06 3.43 -7.82
C SER A 65 12.41 2.76 -9.15
N LEU A 66 12.57 1.43 -9.17
CA LEU A 66 12.80 0.70 -10.41
C LEU A 66 11.50 0.59 -11.22
N LEU A 67 10.38 0.34 -10.55
CA LEU A 67 9.07 0.27 -11.18
C LEU A 67 8.70 1.60 -11.85
N SER A 68 8.93 2.73 -11.17
CA SER A 68 8.67 4.05 -11.75
C SER A 68 9.54 4.33 -12.97
N ARG A 69 10.80 3.88 -12.95
CA ARG A 69 11.71 4.00 -14.11
C ARG A 69 11.23 3.18 -15.30
N ILE A 70 10.76 1.95 -15.07
CA ILE A 70 10.20 1.07 -16.12
C ILE A 70 8.92 1.66 -16.72
N LEU A 71 8.08 2.26 -15.88
CA LEU A 71 6.81 2.87 -16.29
C LEU A 71 6.94 4.33 -16.75
N HIS A 72 8.15 4.88 -16.77
CA HIS A 72 8.43 6.28 -17.10
C HIS A 72 7.64 7.30 -16.24
N VAL A 73 7.37 6.95 -14.98
CA VAL A 73 6.73 7.84 -14.00
C VAL A 73 7.80 8.64 -13.27
N ARG A 74 7.66 9.96 -13.29
CA ARG A 74 8.57 10.89 -12.62
C ARG A 74 8.14 11.11 -11.17
N ARG A 75 9.08 10.99 -10.23
CA ARG A 75 8.89 11.41 -8.84
C ARG A 75 8.82 12.93 -8.70
N LEU A 76 7.90 13.39 -7.87
CA LEU A 76 7.82 14.78 -7.40
C LEU A 76 8.11 14.81 -5.90
N GLY A 77 9.21 15.48 -5.51
CA GLY A 77 9.72 15.49 -4.13
C GLY A 77 10.85 14.48 -3.89
N GLU A 78 11.30 14.39 -2.64
CA GLU A 78 12.43 13.56 -2.23
C GLU A 78 12.02 12.10 -2.01
N ALA A 79 12.93 11.15 -2.24
CA ALA A 79 12.72 9.75 -1.87
C ALA A 79 12.72 9.59 -0.34
N HIS A 80 12.04 8.56 0.17
CA HIS A 80 11.89 8.28 1.61
C HIS A 80 11.12 9.37 2.38
N ASN A 81 10.34 10.16 1.66
CA ASN A 81 9.35 11.07 2.22
C ASN A 81 7.96 10.49 1.92
N ALA A 82 7.14 10.30 2.95
CA ALA A 82 5.86 9.59 2.82
C ALA A 82 4.89 10.25 1.82
N ASP A 83 4.91 11.58 1.67
CA ASP A 83 4.07 12.31 0.72
C ASP A 83 4.54 12.06 -0.73
N SER A 84 5.81 12.32 -1.00
CA SER A 84 6.45 12.05 -2.29
C SER A 84 6.37 10.57 -2.72
N ASP A 85 6.54 9.64 -1.78
CA ASP A 85 6.40 8.20 -2.02
C ASP A 85 4.95 7.82 -2.32
N SER A 86 3.98 8.38 -1.58
CA SER A 86 2.55 8.15 -1.83
C SER A 86 2.13 8.68 -3.21
N LEU A 87 2.64 9.85 -3.60
CA LEU A 87 2.38 10.43 -4.92
C LEU A 87 3.01 9.63 -6.07
N LEU A 88 4.17 8.99 -5.83
CA LEU A 88 4.79 8.11 -6.82
C LEU A 88 4.01 6.79 -6.99
N ILE A 89 3.34 6.33 -5.93
CA ILE A 89 2.54 5.08 -5.90
C ILE A 89 1.15 5.26 -6.52
N ALA A 90 0.57 6.46 -6.43
CA ALA A 90 -0.78 6.80 -6.93
C ALA A 90 -0.86 6.87 -8.46
#